data_AF-A0A8T0P9N4-F1
#
_entry.id   AF-A0A8T0P9N4-F1
#
_cell.length_a   1.000
_cell.length_b   1.000
_cell.length_c   1.000
_cell.angle_alpha   90.00
_cell.angle_beta   90.00
_cell.angle_gamma   90.00
#
_symmetry.space_group_name_H-M   'P 1'
#
loop_
_entity.id
_entity.type
_entity.pdbx_description
1 polymer ?
#
loop_
_entity_poly.entity_id
_entity_poly.type
_entity_poly.pdbx_seq_one_letter_code
_entity_poly.pdbx_strand_id
1 'polypeptide(L)'
;MASCCETEAAAVTTEAYLAGAAVREARELVAELCRHFYAPGWVTGTGGSITVKVNDPAVPLADRLIVMSPSGVQKERMVAADMYVFSADGKVLSEPAAKPWPNKPPKCTDCAPLFMKAYQMRGAGAVIHSHGIETCIASMLDPGAKEFRMTHMEMLKAIKGHGYRDELVIPIIENTPYEYELTDSLSEAIAAYPKATAVLVRNHGIFVWGDSWISAKTQAESYHYLLDAAIKLYQLGIDWTTPEHGPVNRAKRSRSILNPGIPNECHAAEPLKCVVLDIEGTTTPISFVTDVMFPYARDNVRKHLTSTFYSEETKEDIKLLRVQIEDDLRNGIPGAVPVPPDEAGKEEVINSLVANVESMIEADWKVTSLKQLQGHIWRTGFEREEIHGVIFEDVPEALKNWNSRNIKKQKRNQELF
;
A
#
# COMPACT_ATOMS: atom_id res chain seq x y z
N MET A 1 -4.61 -38.94 47.70
CA MET A 1 -3.47 -39.38 46.87
C MET A 1 -3.80 -39.46 45.37
N ALA A 2 -5.04 -39.74 44.95
CA ALA A 2 -5.40 -39.75 43.52
C ALA A 2 -5.30 -38.37 42.82
N SER A 3 -5.66 -37.28 43.51
CA SER A 3 -5.63 -35.91 42.96
C SER A 3 -4.23 -35.35 42.70
N CYS A 4 -3.18 -35.84 43.35
CA CYS A 4 -1.80 -35.36 43.11
C CYS A 4 -1.16 -36.03 41.88
N CYS A 5 -1.44 -37.32 41.63
CA CYS A 5 -0.89 -38.03 40.47
C CYS A 5 -1.49 -37.53 39.14
N GLU A 6 -2.76 -37.14 39.12
CA GLU A 6 -3.40 -36.59 37.91
C GLU A 6 -2.81 -35.23 37.51
N THR A 7 -2.49 -34.37 38.49
CA THR A 7 -1.87 -33.06 38.23
C THR A 7 -0.42 -33.17 37.76
N GLU A 8 0.36 -34.12 38.30
CA GLU A 8 1.73 -34.36 37.84
C GLU A 8 1.76 -34.97 36.43
N ALA A 9 0.92 -35.96 36.15
CA ALA A 9 0.86 -36.57 34.82
C ALA A 9 0.40 -35.55 33.75
N ALA A 10 -0.59 -34.72 34.06
CA ALA A 10 -1.06 -33.65 33.18
C ALA A 10 0.00 -32.56 32.94
N ALA A 11 0.76 -32.20 33.98
CA ALA A 11 1.88 -31.25 33.88
C ALA A 11 3.00 -31.80 32.98
N VAL A 12 3.39 -33.07 33.17
CA VAL A 12 4.42 -33.74 32.36
C VAL A 12 4.00 -33.86 30.89
N THR A 13 2.72 -34.16 30.60
CA THR A 13 2.21 -34.15 29.21
C THR A 13 2.19 -32.76 28.59
N THR A 14 1.95 -31.71 29.39
CA THR A 14 1.93 -30.32 28.92
C THR A 14 3.34 -29.82 28.60
N GLU A 15 4.33 -30.12 29.45
CA GLU A 15 5.73 -29.78 29.18
C GLU A 15 6.27 -30.50 27.94
N ALA A 16 5.95 -31.79 27.78
CA ALA A 16 6.34 -32.55 26.60
C ALA A 16 5.71 -31.98 25.32
N TYR A 17 4.44 -31.54 25.38
CA TYR A 17 3.79 -30.90 24.24
C TYR A 17 4.41 -29.53 23.91
N LEU A 18 4.69 -28.72 24.92
CA LEU A 18 5.34 -27.41 24.78
C LEU A 18 6.72 -27.51 24.12
N ALA A 19 7.48 -28.55 24.42
CA ALA A 19 8.79 -28.84 23.81
C ALA A 19 8.69 -29.54 22.44
N GLY A 20 7.47 -29.89 22.00
CA GLY A 20 7.21 -30.66 20.80
C GLY A 20 7.54 -29.92 19.49
N ALA A 21 7.73 -30.71 18.42
CA ALA A 21 8.06 -30.18 17.09
C ALA A 21 7.00 -29.22 16.54
N ALA A 22 5.71 -29.55 16.71
CA ALA A 22 4.61 -28.73 16.23
C ALA A 22 4.60 -27.32 16.85
N VAL A 23 4.93 -27.19 18.14
CA VAL A 23 5.03 -25.88 18.81
C VAL A 23 6.22 -25.11 18.27
N ARG A 24 7.37 -25.75 18.09
CA ARG A 24 8.56 -25.12 17.48
C ARG A 24 8.28 -24.59 16.07
N GLU A 25 7.67 -25.41 15.21
CA GLU A 25 7.29 -25.03 13.85
C GLU A 25 6.30 -23.86 13.85
N ALA A 26 5.32 -23.85 14.76
CA ALA A 26 4.38 -22.73 14.89
C ALA A 26 5.08 -21.41 15.32
N ARG A 27 6.10 -21.49 16.19
CA ARG A 27 6.92 -20.33 16.57
C ARG A 27 7.73 -19.78 15.39
N GLU A 28 8.32 -20.68 14.60
CA GLU A 28 9.06 -20.32 13.37
C GLU A 28 8.14 -19.67 12.34
N LEU A 29 6.95 -20.26 12.13
CA LEU A 29 5.93 -19.74 11.22
C LEU A 29 5.47 -18.34 11.60
N VAL A 30 5.21 -18.06 12.88
CA VAL A 30 4.83 -16.70 13.34
C VAL A 30 5.93 -15.69 13.02
N ALA A 31 7.19 -16.03 13.27
CA ALA A 31 8.33 -15.16 12.95
C ALA A 31 8.44 -14.91 11.43
N GLU A 32 8.27 -15.95 10.62
CA GLU A 32 8.29 -15.87 9.16
C GLU A 32 7.16 -14.98 8.62
N LEU A 33 5.92 -15.21 9.06
CA LEU A 33 4.75 -14.44 8.62
C LEU A 33 4.88 -12.96 8.96
N CYS A 34 5.38 -12.61 10.16
CA CYS A 34 5.65 -11.21 10.51
C CYS A 34 6.69 -10.56 9.60
N ARG A 35 7.72 -11.30 9.17
CA ARG A 35 8.68 -10.78 8.18
C ARG A 35 8.01 -10.52 6.83
N HIS A 36 7.14 -11.43 6.39
CA HIS A 36 6.37 -11.24 5.14
C HIS A 36 5.40 -10.07 5.24
N PHE A 37 4.78 -9.84 6.39
CA PHE A 37 3.83 -8.73 6.60
C PHE A 37 4.51 -7.38 6.80
N TYR A 38 5.79 -7.37 7.18
CA TYR A 38 6.53 -6.11 7.30
C TYR A 38 6.78 -5.45 5.94
N ALA A 39 7.14 -6.24 4.92
CA ALA A 39 7.43 -5.73 3.58
C ALA A 39 6.28 -4.90 2.95
N PRO A 40 5.00 -5.34 2.97
CA PRO A 40 3.87 -4.52 2.51
C PRO A 40 3.40 -3.46 3.51
N GLY A 41 4.05 -3.32 4.67
CA GLY A 41 3.77 -2.25 5.64
C GLY A 41 2.79 -2.59 6.77
N TRP A 42 2.27 -3.82 6.84
CA TRP A 42 1.17 -4.19 7.75
C TRP A 42 1.54 -4.23 9.23
N VAL A 43 2.81 -4.52 9.54
CA VAL A 43 3.32 -4.67 10.91
C VAL A 43 4.52 -3.76 11.18
N THR A 44 4.49 -2.54 10.60
CA THR A 44 5.54 -1.53 10.75
C THR A 44 5.48 -0.83 12.11
N GLY A 45 6.58 -0.21 12.52
CA GLY A 45 6.60 0.60 13.75
C GLY A 45 6.30 -0.17 15.05
N THR A 46 6.54 -1.49 15.07
CA THR A 46 6.16 -2.44 16.14
C THR A 46 4.66 -2.75 16.26
N GLY A 47 3.84 -2.11 15.43
CA GLY A 47 2.40 -2.32 15.33
C GLY A 47 2.01 -3.64 14.65
N GLY A 48 0.73 -3.96 14.71
CA GLY A 48 0.20 -5.24 14.28
C GLY A 48 0.74 -6.44 15.06
N SER A 49 0.15 -7.61 14.83
CA SER A 49 0.51 -8.85 15.52
C SER A 49 -0.11 -10.05 14.80
N ILE A 50 0.42 -11.25 15.02
CA ILE A 50 -0.19 -12.49 14.54
C ILE A 50 -0.22 -13.51 15.66
N THR A 51 -1.27 -14.32 15.63
CA THR A 51 -1.37 -15.54 16.43
C THR A 51 -1.84 -16.71 15.59
N VAL A 52 -1.33 -17.91 15.91
CA VAL A 52 -1.70 -19.16 15.27
C VAL A 52 -1.95 -20.24 16.31
N LYS A 53 -2.96 -21.08 16.09
CA LYS A 53 -3.04 -22.38 16.79
C LYS A 53 -1.99 -23.32 16.22
N VAL A 54 -1.31 -24.04 17.10
CA VAL A 54 -0.31 -25.05 16.74
C VAL A 54 -0.92 -26.06 15.78
N ASN A 55 -0.19 -26.45 14.74
CA ASN A 55 -0.68 -27.46 13.80
C ASN A 55 -0.34 -28.86 14.29
N ASP A 56 -1.14 -29.38 15.21
CA ASP A 56 -1.01 -30.76 15.70
C ASP A 56 -2.28 -31.57 15.40
N PRO A 57 -2.28 -32.40 14.36
CA PRO A 57 -3.43 -33.24 14.00
C PRO A 57 -3.89 -34.21 15.10
N ALA A 58 -3.03 -34.54 16.07
CA ALA A 58 -3.39 -35.43 17.18
C ALA A 58 -4.22 -34.73 18.26
N VAL A 59 -4.23 -33.39 18.29
CA VAL A 59 -4.97 -32.57 19.26
C VAL A 59 -6.16 -31.89 18.56
N PRO A 60 -7.39 -31.97 19.10
CA PRO A 60 -8.54 -31.24 18.55
C PRO A 60 -8.25 -29.74 18.43
N LEU A 61 -8.69 -29.09 17.35
CA LEU A 61 -8.40 -27.67 17.11
C LEU A 61 -8.76 -26.78 18.30
N ALA A 62 -9.87 -27.09 18.99
CA ALA A 62 -10.32 -26.36 20.17
C ALA A 62 -9.25 -26.31 21.29
N ASP A 63 -8.52 -27.41 21.48
CA ASP A 63 -7.61 -27.64 22.61
C ASP A 63 -6.14 -27.37 22.28
N ARG A 64 -5.83 -27.04 21.03
CA ARG A 64 -4.45 -26.77 20.61
C ARG A 64 -3.90 -25.51 21.28
N LEU A 65 -2.61 -25.57 21.58
CA LEU A 65 -1.85 -24.42 22.06
C LEU A 65 -1.87 -23.29 21.03
N ILE A 66 -1.72 -22.08 21.51
CA ILE A 66 -1.73 -20.85 20.72
C ILE A 66 -0.36 -20.21 20.80
N VAL A 67 0.25 -19.90 19.66
CA VAL A 67 1.51 -19.16 19.57
C VAL A 67 1.20 -17.72 19.20
N MET A 68 1.89 -16.77 19.82
CA MET A 68 1.60 -15.34 19.66
C MET A 68 2.88 -14.50 19.69
N SER A 69 2.94 -13.49 18.82
CA SER A 69 4.06 -12.55 18.78
C SER A 69 4.07 -11.57 19.95
N PRO A 70 5.25 -11.17 20.44
CA PRO A 70 5.40 -10.15 21.50
C PRO A 70 5.06 -8.72 21.03
N SER A 71 4.72 -7.88 22.00
CA SER A 71 4.50 -6.44 21.81
C SER A 71 5.81 -5.65 21.73
N GLY A 72 5.78 -4.50 21.06
CA GLY A 72 6.86 -3.50 21.14
C GLY A 72 8.22 -3.93 20.58
N VAL A 73 8.26 -4.98 19.77
CA VAL A 73 9.47 -5.45 19.06
C VAL A 73 9.36 -5.22 17.56
N GLN A 74 10.51 -5.14 16.89
CA GLN A 74 10.65 -5.16 15.44
C GLN A 74 10.19 -6.51 14.88
N LYS A 75 9.02 -6.52 14.23
CA LYS A 75 8.28 -7.74 13.86
C LYS A 75 9.02 -8.58 12.81
N GLU A 76 9.75 -7.94 11.92
CA GLU A 76 10.56 -8.56 10.87
C GLU A 76 11.84 -9.24 11.38
N ARG A 77 12.28 -8.89 12.60
CA ARG A 77 13.50 -9.42 13.23
C ARG A 77 13.25 -10.50 14.27
N MET A 78 11.99 -10.86 14.50
CA MET A 78 11.64 -11.87 15.48
C MET A 78 12.20 -13.25 15.09
N VAL A 79 12.51 -14.04 16.12
CA VAL A 79 12.87 -15.46 15.99
C VAL A 79 11.91 -16.32 16.82
N ALA A 80 11.93 -17.64 16.61
CA ALA A 80 11.04 -18.57 17.30
C ALA A 80 11.11 -18.48 18.85
N ALA A 81 12.29 -18.16 19.38
CA ALA A 81 12.52 -17.99 20.82
C ALA A 81 11.81 -16.74 21.41
N ASP A 82 11.35 -15.81 20.56
CA ASP A 82 10.68 -14.57 20.98
C ASP A 82 9.17 -14.76 21.22
N MET A 83 8.62 -15.92 20.86
CA MET A 83 7.19 -16.16 20.89
C MET A 83 6.69 -16.57 22.27
N TYR A 84 5.49 -16.10 22.59
CA TYR A 84 4.70 -16.61 23.70
C TYR A 84 3.93 -17.85 23.26
N VAL A 85 3.70 -18.77 24.20
CA VAL A 85 2.79 -19.91 24.03
C VAL A 85 1.72 -19.87 25.09
N PHE A 86 0.48 -20.03 24.65
CA PHE A 86 -0.71 -20.02 25.45
C PHE A 86 -1.41 -21.38 25.39
N SER A 87 -2.11 -21.72 26.46
CA SER A 87 -3.14 -22.76 26.44
C SER A 87 -4.34 -22.30 25.60
N ALA A 88 -5.22 -23.25 25.26
CA ALA A 88 -6.45 -22.97 24.53
C ALA A 88 -7.40 -21.99 25.26
N ASP A 89 -7.37 -21.95 26.60
CA ASP A 89 -8.15 -21.01 27.43
C ASP A 89 -7.47 -19.64 27.59
N GLY A 90 -6.30 -19.42 26.98
CA GLY A 90 -5.62 -18.12 26.96
C GLY A 90 -4.71 -17.86 28.17
N LYS A 91 -4.29 -18.90 28.90
CA LYS A 91 -3.26 -18.75 29.94
C LYS A 91 -1.88 -18.87 29.32
N VAL A 92 -0.96 -18.02 29.75
CA VAL A 92 0.44 -18.08 29.31
C VAL A 92 1.09 -19.34 29.89
N LEU A 93 1.67 -20.17 29.02
CA LEU A 93 2.41 -21.38 29.40
C LEU A 93 3.92 -21.24 29.17
N SER A 94 4.33 -20.39 28.23
CA SER A 94 5.74 -20.11 27.95
C SER A 94 5.92 -18.67 27.52
N GLU A 95 6.95 -18.03 28.07
CA GLU A 95 7.33 -16.65 27.79
C GLU A 95 8.76 -16.60 27.24
N PRO A 96 9.07 -15.66 26.35
CA PRO A 96 10.43 -15.45 25.87
C PRO A 96 11.34 -14.91 26.99
N ALA A 97 12.61 -15.29 26.95
CA ALA A 97 13.60 -14.77 27.90
C ALA A 97 13.88 -13.28 27.66
N ALA A 98 14.19 -12.55 28.74
CA ALA A 98 14.65 -11.18 28.63
C ALA A 98 15.98 -11.11 27.87
N LYS A 99 16.05 -10.25 26.85
CA LYS A 99 17.28 -9.96 26.11
C LYS A 99 18.00 -8.76 26.75
N PRO A 100 19.33 -8.67 26.64
CA PRO A 100 20.07 -7.50 27.12
C PRO A 100 19.68 -6.24 26.32
N TRP A 101 20.04 -5.08 26.86
CA TRP A 101 19.92 -3.78 26.19
C TRP A 101 20.48 -3.87 24.75
N PRO A 102 19.81 -3.27 23.75
CA PRO A 102 18.73 -2.27 23.81
C PRO A 102 17.30 -2.84 23.87
N ASN A 103 17.12 -4.14 24.09
CA ASN A 103 15.80 -4.75 24.11
C ASN A 103 15.06 -4.42 25.42
N LYS A 104 13.77 -4.08 25.31
CA LYS A 104 12.88 -4.00 26.49
C LYS A 104 12.54 -5.41 26.97
N PRO A 105 12.20 -5.58 28.27
CA PRO A 105 11.61 -6.82 28.74
C PRO A 105 10.42 -7.23 27.86
N PRO A 106 10.31 -8.51 27.49
CA PRO A 106 9.24 -8.94 26.63
C PRO A 106 7.90 -8.70 27.32
N LYS A 107 6.94 -8.19 26.54
CA LYS A 107 5.55 -8.00 26.95
C LYS A 107 4.67 -8.74 25.96
N CYS A 108 3.65 -9.45 26.44
CA CYS A 108 2.63 -9.97 25.54
C CYS A 108 1.91 -8.81 24.82
N THR A 109 1.40 -9.07 23.61
CA THR A 109 0.62 -8.08 22.84
C THR A 109 -0.66 -7.70 23.57
N ASP A 110 -0.99 -6.39 23.55
CA ASP A 110 -2.25 -5.90 24.10
C ASP A 110 -3.46 -6.34 23.25
N CYS A 111 -3.21 -6.89 22.04
CA CYS A 111 -4.18 -7.58 21.19
C CYS A 111 -4.58 -8.97 21.70
N ALA A 112 -3.91 -9.55 22.70
CA ALA A 112 -4.17 -10.94 23.12
C ALA A 112 -5.65 -11.19 23.48
N PRO A 113 -6.35 -10.32 24.25
CA PRO A 113 -7.77 -10.50 24.53
C PRO A 113 -8.66 -10.50 23.27
N LEU A 114 -8.34 -9.64 22.30
CA LEU A 114 -9.05 -9.51 21.02
C LEU A 114 -8.90 -10.78 20.19
N PHE A 115 -7.69 -11.32 20.12
CA PHE A 115 -7.42 -12.60 19.46
C PHE A 115 -8.18 -13.76 20.10
N MET A 116 -8.24 -13.80 21.43
CA MET A 116 -9.02 -14.82 22.14
C MET A 116 -10.50 -14.78 21.79
N LYS A 117 -11.08 -13.59 21.53
CA LYS A 117 -12.48 -13.48 21.07
C LYS A 117 -12.70 -14.14 19.72
N ALA A 118 -11.79 -13.97 18.75
CA ALA A 118 -11.88 -14.67 17.47
C ALA A 118 -11.75 -16.20 17.66
N TYR A 119 -10.85 -16.68 18.52
CA TYR A 119 -10.77 -18.11 18.83
C TYR A 119 -12.05 -18.67 19.45
N GLN A 120 -12.62 -17.97 20.44
CA GLN A 120 -13.78 -18.42 21.20
C GLN A 120 -15.09 -18.31 20.41
N MET A 121 -15.29 -17.22 19.68
CA MET A 121 -16.56 -16.90 19.00
C MET A 121 -16.61 -17.37 17.55
N ARG A 122 -15.46 -17.74 16.96
CA ARG A 122 -15.36 -18.17 15.55
C ARG A 122 -14.61 -19.47 15.33
N GLY A 123 -14.02 -20.06 16.37
CA GLY A 123 -13.23 -21.28 16.22
C GLY A 123 -12.03 -21.08 15.30
N ALA A 124 -11.45 -19.87 15.28
CA ALA A 124 -10.34 -19.55 14.39
C ALA A 124 -9.13 -20.49 14.59
N GLY A 125 -8.37 -20.71 13.53
CA GLY A 125 -7.05 -21.35 13.57
C GLY A 125 -5.90 -20.33 13.60
N ALA A 126 -6.15 -19.09 13.17
CA ALA A 126 -5.20 -18.00 13.23
C ALA A 126 -5.91 -16.64 13.18
N VAL A 127 -5.26 -15.62 13.70
CA VAL A 127 -5.72 -14.22 13.68
C VAL A 127 -4.55 -13.31 13.34
N ILE A 128 -4.79 -12.37 12.43
CA ILE A 128 -3.84 -11.36 11.98
C ILE A 128 -4.40 -9.99 12.35
N HIS A 129 -3.57 -9.18 12.99
CA HIS A 129 -3.81 -7.77 13.19
C HIS A 129 -2.82 -6.95 12.38
N SER A 130 -3.34 -6.06 11.55
CA SER A 130 -2.56 -5.24 10.63
C SER A 130 -2.88 -3.76 10.82
N HIS A 131 -1.84 -2.94 10.72
CA HIS A 131 -1.87 -1.48 10.74
C HIS A 131 -1.60 -0.90 9.32
N GLY A 132 -1.93 -1.66 8.27
CA GLY A 132 -1.77 -1.19 6.89
C GLY A 132 -2.51 0.13 6.67
N ILE A 133 -1.85 1.09 6.01
CA ILE A 133 -2.35 2.47 5.85
C ILE A 133 -3.71 2.52 5.13
N GLU A 134 -3.94 1.62 4.18
CA GLU A 134 -5.18 1.44 3.46
C GLU A 134 -6.34 1.04 4.38
N THR A 135 -6.08 0.27 5.44
CA THR A 135 -7.12 -0.10 6.42
C THR A 135 -7.52 1.11 7.25
N CYS A 136 -6.53 1.91 7.65
CA CYS A 136 -6.72 3.17 8.35
C CYS A 136 -7.51 4.16 7.48
N ILE A 137 -7.08 4.41 6.23
CA ILE A 137 -7.74 5.36 5.32
C ILE A 137 -9.14 4.89 4.95
N ALA A 138 -9.34 3.62 4.60
CA ALA A 138 -10.66 3.10 4.22
C ALA A 138 -11.68 3.25 5.35
N SER A 139 -11.24 3.11 6.61
CA SER A 139 -12.09 3.36 7.78
C SER A 139 -12.49 4.84 7.95
N MET A 140 -11.80 5.77 7.30
CA MET A 140 -12.01 7.22 7.40
C MET A 140 -12.75 7.82 6.21
N LEU A 141 -12.91 7.09 5.11
CA LEU A 141 -13.55 7.61 3.88
C LEU A 141 -14.97 8.11 4.14
N ASP A 142 -15.71 7.42 5.02
CA ASP A 142 -16.95 7.89 5.60
C ASP A 142 -16.85 7.82 7.14
N PRO A 143 -16.61 8.96 7.82
CA PRO A 143 -16.48 9.01 9.28
C PRO A 143 -17.74 8.53 10.03
N GLY A 144 -18.91 8.57 9.40
CA GLY A 144 -20.17 8.13 10.01
C GLY A 144 -20.50 6.64 9.78
N ALA A 145 -19.80 5.98 8.85
CA ALA A 145 -20.09 4.60 8.48
C ALA A 145 -19.74 3.62 9.60
N LYS A 146 -20.67 2.73 9.93
CA LYS A 146 -20.44 1.59 10.84
C LYS A 146 -19.92 0.34 10.11
N GLU A 147 -19.86 0.41 8.79
CA GLU A 147 -19.55 -0.70 7.92
C GLU A 147 -18.78 -0.19 6.69
N PHE A 148 -17.78 -0.95 6.26
CA PHE A 148 -17.23 -0.84 4.93
C PHE A 148 -17.93 -1.85 4.01
N ARG A 149 -18.35 -1.42 2.82
CA ARG A 149 -19.06 -2.25 1.83
C ARG A 149 -18.32 -2.26 0.50
N MET A 150 -18.34 -3.37 -0.21
CA MET A 150 -17.81 -3.49 -1.58
C MET A 150 -18.47 -4.65 -2.34
N THR A 151 -18.57 -4.55 -3.66
CA THR A 151 -19.07 -5.64 -4.50
C THR A 151 -18.32 -5.75 -5.84
N HIS A 152 -18.55 -6.82 -6.60
CA HIS A 152 -18.10 -7.00 -7.99
C HIS A 152 -16.58 -6.92 -8.21
N MET A 153 -15.81 -7.46 -7.26
CA MET A 153 -14.35 -7.56 -7.33
C MET A 153 -13.90 -9.03 -7.26
N GLU A 154 -12.96 -9.44 -8.12
CA GLU A 154 -12.50 -10.83 -8.20
C GLU A 154 -11.88 -11.31 -6.88
N MET A 155 -11.18 -10.41 -6.18
CA MET A 155 -10.55 -10.68 -4.89
C MET A 155 -11.54 -10.97 -3.75
N LEU A 156 -12.85 -10.75 -3.94
CA LEU A 156 -13.88 -11.19 -3.00
C LEU A 156 -13.91 -12.71 -2.84
N LYS A 157 -13.58 -13.47 -3.89
CA LYS A 157 -13.60 -14.95 -3.87
C LYS A 157 -12.62 -15.58 -2.86
N ALA A 158 -11.62 -14.81 -2.43
CA ALA A 158 -10.67 -15.23 -1.42
C ALA A 158 -11.19 -15.03 0.01
N ILE A 159 -12.30 -14.30 0.20
CA ILE A 159 -12.97 -14.13 1.48
C ILE A 159 -13.97 -15.27 1.66
N LYS A 160 -13.89 -15.96 2.81
CA LYS A 160 -14.76 -17.09 3.12
C LYS A 160 -16.23 -16.70 2.93
N GLY A 161 -16.94 -17.50 2.12
CA GLY A 161 -18.37 -17.33 1.88
C GLY A 161 -18.75 -16.26 0.85
N HIS A 162 -17.80 -15.72 0.08
CA HIS A 162 -18.07 -14.71 -0.94
C HIS A 162 -17.65 -15.20 -2.34
N GLY A 163 -18.45 -14.84 -3.34
CA GLY A 163 -18.15 -14.92 -4.76
C GLY A 163 -17.97 -13.52 -5.37
N TYR A 164 -17.69 -13.47 -6.67
CA TYR A 164 -17.43 -12.21 -7.39
C TYR A 164 -18.57 -11.19 -7.26
N ARG A 165 -19.84 -11.62 -7.33
CA ARG A 165 -21.01 -10.73 -7.31
C ARG A 165 -21.57 -10.44 -5.92
N ASP A 166 -21.00 -11.06 -4.89
CA ASP A 166 -21.51 -10.89 -3.53
C ASP A 166 -21.15 -9.50 -3.00
N GLU A 167 -21.89 -9.09 -1.97
CA GLU A 167 -21.57 -7.89 -1.21
C GLU A 167 -20.71 -8.29 -0.01
N LEU A 168 -19.52 -7.70 0.07
CA LEU A 168 -18.68 -7.73 1.25
C LEU A 168 -19.13 -6.66 2.22
N VAL A 169 -19.29 -7.03 3.48
CA VAL A 169 -19.54 -6.11 4.60
C VAL A 169 -18.48 -6.35 5.68
N ILE A 170 -17.74 -5.30 6.05
CA ILE A 170 -16.77 -5.33 7.14
C ILE A 170 -17.24 -4.35 8.22
N PRO A 171 -17.59 -4.80 9.43
CA PRO A 171 -17.94 -3.89 10.51
C PRO A 171 -16.75 -3.00 10.89
N ILE A 172 -17.05 -1.73 11.22
CA ILE A 172 -16.09 -0.73 11.69
C ILE A 172 -16.41 -0.43 13.16
N ILE A 173 -15.41 -0.57 14.04
CA ILE A 173 -15.49 -0.14 15.44
C ILE A 173 -14.62 1.10 15.67
N GLU A 174 -15.00 1.90 16.65
CA GLU A 174 -14.22 3.07 17.05
C GLU A 174 -12.97 2.66 17.83
N ASN A 175 -11.87 3.40 17.61
CA ASN A 175 -10.63 3.16 18.32
C ASN A 175 -10.68 3.69 19.76
N THR A 176 -9.83 3.11 20.60
CA THR A 176 -9.63 3.53 21.98
C THR A 176 -8.13 3.79 22.23
N PRO A 177 -7.76 4.58 23.25
CA PRO A 177 -6.36 4.83 23.58
C PRO A 177 -5.58 3.56 23.93
N TYR A 178 -6.26 2.53 24.44
CA TYR A 178 -5.65 1.25 24.80
C TYR A 178 -6.35 0.08 24.12
N GLU A 179 -5.58 -0.78 23.46
CA GLU A 179 -6.11 -1.89 22.64
C GLU A 179 -7.02 -2.84 23.43
N TYR A 180 -6.73 -3.10 24.70
CA TYR A 180 -7.53 -4.01 25.52
C TYR A 180 -8.99 -3.51 25.71
N GLU A 181 -9.24 -2.21 25.61
CA GLU A 181 -10.58 -1.60 25.71
C GLU A 181 -11.45 -1.88 24.48
N LEU A 182 -10.86 -2.29 23.35
CA LEU A 182 -11.58 -2.67 22.13
C LEU A 182 -12.26 -4.05 22.25
N THR A 183 -11.98 -4.83 23.30
CA THR A 183 -12.43 -6.22 23.42
C THR A 183 -13.95 -6.36 23.33
N ASP A 184 -14.69 -5.46 23.98
CA ASP A 184 -16.16 -5.51 24.03
C ASP A 184 -16.77 -5.11 22.69
N SER A 185 -16.34 -3.99 22.10
CA SER A 185 -16.84 -3.54 20.79
C SER A 185 -16.49 -4.52 19.67
N LEU A 186 -15.31 -5.13 19.70
CA LEU A 186 -14.94 -6.23 18.80
C LEU A 186 -15.87 -7.43 18.99
N SER A 187 -16.16 -7.82 20.24
CA SER A 187 -17.05 -8.96 20.54
C SER A 187 -18.47 -8.70 20.03
N GLU A 188 -18.98 -7.48 20.21
CA GLU A 188 -20.28 -7.04 19.70
C GLU A 188 -20.33 -7.05 18.17
N ALA A 189 -19.29 -6.53 17.51
CA ALA A 189 -19.18 -6.57 16.05
C ALA A 189 -19.10 -8.02 15.53
N ILE A 190 -18.33 -8.89 16.20
CA ILE A 190 -18.33 -10.31 15.88
C ILE A 190 -19.74 -10.89 16.08
N ALA A 191 -20.43 -10.64 17.18
CA ALA A 191 -21.78 -11.18 17.38
C ALA A 191 -22.80 -10.69 16.32
N ALA A 192 -22.77 -9.41 15.97
CA ALA A 192 -23.70 -8.79 15.03
C ALA A 192 -23.47 -9.20 13.57
N TYR A 193 -22.23 -9.55 13.20
CA TYR A 193 -21.84 -9.90 11.82
C TYR A 193 -21.33 -11.36 11.76
N PRO A 194 -22.24 -12.37 11.79
CA PRO A 194 -21.86 -13.79 11.88
C PRO A 194 -21.03 -14.29 10.68
N LYS A 195 -21.18 -13.66 9.51
CA LYS A 195 -20.43 -13.99 8.28
C LYS A 195 -19.08 -13.27 8.16
N ALA A 196 -18.82 -12.26 8.98
CA ALA A 196 -17.59 -11.50 8.90
C ALA A 196 -16.39 -12.36 9.31
N THR A 197 -15.29 -12.23 8.57
CA THR A 197 -13.98 -12.76 8.91
C THR A 197 -12.96 -11.66 9.22
N ALA A 198 -13.43 -10.41 9.30
CA ALA A 198 -12.64 -9.28 9.73
C ALA A 198 -13.48 -8.19 10.41
N VAL A 199 -12.82 -7.36 11.21
CA VAL A 199 -13.34 -6.11 11.79
C VAL A 199 -12.31 -5.02 11.57
N LEU A 200 -12.74 -3.87 11.07
CA LEU A 200 -11.93 -2.65 10.97
C LEU A 200 -12.00 -1.87 12.28
N VAL A 201 -10.89 -1.29 12.68
CA VAL A 201 -10.79 -0.35 13.80
C VAL A 201 -10.42 1.01 13.23
N ARG A 202 -11.29 1.99 13.40
CA ARG A 202 -11.14 3.31 12.78
C ARG A 202 -9.81 3.97 13.17
N ASN A 203 -9.11 4.62 12.23
CA ASN A 203 -7.83 5.29 12.51
C ASN A 203 -6.73 4.36 13.06
N HIS A 204 -6.85 3.05 12.88
CA HIS A 204 -5.97 2.08 13.52
C HIS A 204 -5.58 0.97 12.56
N GLY A 205 -6.51 0.08 12.21
CA GLY A 205 -6.14 -1.16 11.56
C GLY A 205 -7.29 -2.11 11.29
N ILE A 206 -6.95 -3.38 11.06
CA ILE A 206 -7.91 -4.46 10.84
C ILE A 206 -7.52 -5.70 11.66
N PHE A 207 -8.52 -6.43 12.14
CA PHE A 207 -8.37 -7.80 12.66
C PHE A 207 -9.00 -8.76 11.67
N VAL A 208 -8.25 -9.78 11.23
CA VAL A 208 -8.69 -10.79 10.25
C VAL A 208 -8.44 -12.18 10.82
N TRP A 209 -9.42 -13.08 10.74
CA TRP A 209 -9.27 -14.46 11.22
C TRP A 209 -9.71 -15.50 10.17
N GLY A 210 -9.14 -16.70 10.27
CA GLY A 210 -9.47 -17.81 9.39
C GLY A 210 -9.38 -19.15 10.10
N ASP A 211 -9.86 -20.22 9.46
CA ASP A 211 -9.85 -21.59 9.98
C ASP A 211 -8.41 -22.15 10.13
N SER A 212 -7.47 -21.56 9.40
CA SER A 212 -6.04 -21.85 9.44
C SER A 212 -5.23 -20.57 9.16
N TRP A 213 -3.93 -20.59 9.45
CA TRP A 213 -3.02 -19.48 9.10
C TRP A 213 -3.04 -19.17 7.60
N ILE A 214 -3.21 -20.19 6.74
CA ILE A 214 -3.29 -20.04 5.29
C ILE A 214 -4.51 -19.20 4.94
N SER A 215 -5.69 -19.61 5.41
CA SER A 215 -6.94 -18.88 5.15
C SER A 215 -6.94 -17.47 5.76
N ALA A 216 -6.41 -17.30 6.97
CA ALA A 216 -6.29 -15.98 7.60
C ALA A 216 -5.40 -15.06 6.77
N LYS A 217 -4.24 -15.54 6.31
CA LYS A 217 -3.31 -14.81 5.46
C LYS A 217 -3.94 -14.44 4.11
N THR A 218 -4.52 -15.42 3.41
CA THR A 218 -5.15 -15.20 2.09
C THR A 218 -6.28 -14.18 2.16
N GLN A 219 -7.10 -14.23 3.22
CA GLN A 219 -8.14 -13.23 3.46
C GLN A 219 -7.53 -11.87 3.79
N ALA A 220 -6.49 -11.80 4.63
CA ALA A 220 -5.83 -10.54 4.96
C ALA A 220 -5.28 -9.85 3.69
N GLU A 221 -4.57 -10.59 2.83
CA GLU A 221 -4.08 -10.08 1.53
C GLU A 221 -5.23 -9.54 0.67
N SER A 222 -6.36 -10.24 0.66
CA SER A 222 -7.54 -9.84 -0.11
C SER A 222 -8.22 -8.61 0.48
N TYR A 223 -8.36 -8.52 1.81
CA TYR A 223 -8.89 -7.34 2.47
C TYR A 223 -8.04 -6.11 2.19
N HIS A 224 -6.72 -6.23 2.34
CA HIS A 224 -5.78 -5.16 2.03
C HIS A 224 -5.89 -4.70 0.57
N TYR A 225 -5.95 -5.64 -0.38
CA TYR A 225 -6.18 -5.32 -1.79
C TYR A 225 -7.51 -4.57 -2.01
N LEU A 226 -8.60 -5.08 -1.44
CA LEU A 226 -9.94 -4.51 -1.65
C LEU A 226 -10.06 -3.11 -1.05
N LEU A 227 -9.48 -2.88 0.13
CA LEU A 227 -9.48 -1.57 0.78
C LEU A 227 -8.65 -0.55 -0.01
N ASP A 228 -7.46 -0.94 -0.50
CA ASP A 228 -6.66 -0.11 -1.40
C ASP A 228 -7.39 0.18 -2.72
N ALA A 229 -8.08 -0.81 -3.30
CA ALA A 229 -8.91 -0.62 -4.48
C ALA A 229 -10.06 0.35 -4.24
N ALA A 230 -10.76 0.28 -3.09
CA ALA A 230 -11.80 1.25 -2.73
C ALA A 230 -11.24 2.67 -2.67
N ILE A 231 -10.07 2.86 -2.03
CA ILE A 231 -9.44 4.19 -1.95
C ILE A 231 -9.14 4.73 -3.35
N LYS A 232 -8.59 3.89 -4.24
CA LYS A 232 -8.30 4.29 -5.63
C LYS A 232 -9.56 4.59 -6.43
N LEU A 233 -10.61 3.78 -6.28
CA LEU A 233 -11.91 4.02 -6.92
C LEU A 233 -12.55 5.31 -6.42
N TYR A 234 -12.51 5.57 -5.11
CA TYR A 234 -12.96 6.83 -4.52
C TYR A 234 -12.23 8.04 -5.11
N GLN A 235 -10.90 7.97 -5.23
CA GLN A 235 -10.08 9.02 -5.82
C GLN A 235 -10.44 9.29 -7.30
N LEU A 236 -10.91 8.27 -8.01
CA LEU A 236 -11.38 8.36 -9.40
C LEU A 236 -12.87 8.76 -9.52
N GLY A 237 -13.56 8.99 -8.41
CA GLY A 237 -15.00 9.29 -8.39
C GLY A 237 -15.89 8.11 -8.78
N ILE A 238 -15.40 6.88 -8.59
CA ILE A 238 -16.13 5.64 -8.87
C ILE A 238 -16.61 5.05 -7.53
N ASP A 239 -17.90 4.76 -7.44
CA ASP A 239 -18.49 4.14 -6.26
C ASP A 239 -18.28 2.61 -6.28
N TRP A 240 -17.40 2.14 -5.39
CA TRP A 240 -17.04 0.72 -5.24
C TRP A 240 -18.13 -0.15 -4.59
N THR A 241 -19.18 0.47 -4.07
CA THR A 241 -20.34 -0.22 -3.48
C THR A 241 -21.37 -0.64 -4.52
N THR A 242 -21.25 -0.12 -5.75
CA THR A 242 -22.14 -0.42 -6.87
C THR A 242 -21.44 -1.31 -7.90
N PRO A 243 -22.16 -2.09 -8.73
CA PRO A 243 -21.56 -2.88 -9.81
C PRO A 243 -21.09 -2.03 -11.02
N GLU A 244 -21.17 -0.70 -10.96
CA GLU A 244 -20.95 0.19 -12.10
C GLU A 244 -19.47 0.35 -12.52
N HIS A 245 -18.54 -0.13 -11.69
CA HIS A 245 -17.12 -0.35 -12.03
C HIS A 245 -16.88 -1.65 -12.82
N GLY A 246 -17.92 -2.45 -13.07
CA GLY A 246 -17.91 -3.66 -13.90
C GLY A 246 -17.98 -3.40 -15.42
N PRO A 247 -18.15 -4.45 -16.26
CA PRO A 247 -17.94 -4.36 -17.70
C PRO A 247 -18.74 -3.21 -18.34
N VAL A 248 -18.04 -2.41 -19.15
CA VAL A 248 -18.58 -1.27 -19.90
C VAL A 248 -19.71 -1.77 -20.80
N ASN A 249 -20.95 -1.74 -20.30
CA ASN A 249 -22.11 -1.80 -21.17
C ASN A 249 -22.07 -0.52 -22.01
N ARG A 250 -21.74 -0.69 -23.30
CA ARG A 250 -21.77 0.33 -24.36
C ARG A 250 -23.16 0.96 -24.58
N ALA A 251 -24.13 0.71 -23.72
CA ALA A 251 -25.48 1.23 -23.83
C ALA A 251 -25.68 2.41 -22.86
N LYS A 252 -25.61 3.62 -23.42
CA LYS A 252 -26.18 4.86 -22.90
C LYS A 252 -25.89 5.14 -21.42
N ARG A 253 -24.73 5.74 -21.12
CA ARG A 253 -24.63 6.67 -19.98
C ARG A 253 -25.51 7.90 -20.29
N SER A 254 -26.80 7.79 -20.03
CA SER A 254 -27.58 8.96 -19.66
C SER A 254 -27.09 9.32 -18.26
N ARG A 255 -26.30 10.40 -18.14
CA ARG A 255 -26.08 11.02 -16.83
C ARG A 255 -27.45 11.51 -16.38
N SER A 256 -28.19 10.70 -15.62
CA SER A 256 -29.31 11.21 -14.84
C SER A 256 -28.70 12.13 -13.80
N ILE A 257 -28.85 13.42 -14.05
CA ILE A 257 -28.77 14.47 -13.05
C ILE A 257 -29.61 13.98 -11.86
N LEU A 258 -28.99 13.88 -10.69
CA LEU A 258 -29.65 13.60 -9.42
C LEU A 258 -30.95 14.43 -9.33
N ASN A 259 -32.07 13.73 -9.16
CA ASN A 259 -33.38 14.33 -8.95
C ASN A 259 -33.41 14.97 -7.54
N PRO A 260 -33.81 16.25 -7.39
CA PRO A 260 -33.68 16.99 -6.13
C PRO A 260 -34.88 16.73 -5.19
N GLY A 261 -34.99 15.50 -4.67
CA GLY A 261 -36.20 15.06 -3.94
C GLY A 261 -35.99 14.28 -2.64
N ILE A 262 -34.78 14.19 -2.09
CA ILE A 262 -34.53 13.58 -0.77
C ILE A 262 -33.83 14.63 0.09
N PRO A 263 -34.41 15.06 1.24
CA PRO A 263 -33.77 16.05 2.09
C PRO A 263 -32.68 15.36 2.89
N ASN A 264 -31.48 15.30 2.31
CA ASN A 264 -30.26 15.06 3.05
C ASN A 264 -29.68 16.43 3.40
N GLU A 265 -29.79 16.82 4.67
CA GLU A 265 -29.03 17.92 5.24
C GLU A 265 -27.54 17.53 5.29
N CYS A 266 -26.92 17.42 4.11
CA CYS A 266 -25.48 17.32 3.98
C CYS A 266 -24.95 18.74 3.81
N HIS A 267 -24.13 19.17 4.77
CA HIS A 267 -23.39 20.41 4.75
C HIS A 267 -22.96 20.80 3.33
N ALA A 268 -23.35 22.00 2.89
CA ALA A 268 -22.91 22.57 1.63
C ALA A 268 -21.39 22.46 1.54
N ALA A 269 -20.90 21.56 0.67
CA ALA A 269 -19.47 21.41 0.43
C ALA A 269 -18.90 22.78 0.11
N GLU A 270 -17.88 23.21 0.87
CA GLU A 270 -17.23 24.48 0.60
C GLU A 270 -16.81 24.53 -0.88
N PRO A 271 -16.99 25.66 -1.58
CA PRO A 271 -16.61 25.76 -2.97
C PRO A 271 -15.11 25.43 -3.11
N LEU A 272 -14.79 24.48 -3.99
CA LEU A 272 -13.43 24.05 -4.31
C LEU A 272 -12.52 25.27 -4.49
N LYS A 273 -11.54 25.44 -3.58
CA LYS A 273 -10.65 26.62 -3.59
C LYS A 273 -9.48 26.45 -4.57
N CYS A 274 -9.03 25.22 -4.80
CA CYS A 274 -7.90 24.90 -5.67
C CYS A 274 -8.02 23.49 -6.27
N VAL A 275 -7.52 23.30 -7.49
CA VAL A 275 -7.31 22.00 -8.14
C VAL A 275 -5.83 21.84 -8.45
N VAL A 276 -5.25 20.74 -7.98
CA VAL A 276 -3.88 20.34 -8.34
C VAL A 276 -3.95 19.40 -9.53
N LEU A 277 -3.24 19.73 -10.61
CA LEU A 277 -3.21 18.94 -11.84
C LEU A 277 -1.83 18.32 -12.04
N ASP A 278 -1.85 17.05 -12.41
CA ASP A 278 -0.73 16.36 -13.05
C ASP A 278 -0.86 16.46 -14.58
N ILE A 279 0.21 16.13 -15.30
CA ILE A 279 0.21 16.15 -16.77
C ILE A 279 -0.02 14.73 -17.30
N GLU A 280 0.93 13.84 -17.07
CA GLU A 280 0.88 12.46 -17.56
C GLU A 280 -0.21 11.66 -16.84
N GLY A 281 -1.08 10.99 -17.61
CA GLY A 281 -2.20 10.22 -17.08
C GLY A 281 -3.35 11.05 -16.50
N THR A 282 -3.22 12.38 -16.43
CA THR A 282 -4.28 13.29 -15.93
C THR A 282 -4.81 14.20 -17.04
N THR A 283 -3.96 15.01 -17.67
CA THR A 283 -4.39 15.86 -18.79
C THR A 283 -4.07 15.25 -20.15
N THR A 284 -3.02 14.43 -20.21
CA THR A 284 -2.45 13.87 -21.43
C THR A 284 -2.21 12.37 -21.26
N PRO A 285 -2.47 11.53 -22.28
CA PRO A 285 -2.19 10.10 -22.19
C PRO A 285 -0.73 9.82 -21.81
N ILE A 286 -0.50 8.86 -20.91
CA ILE A 286 0.87 8.42 -20.56
C ILE A 286 1.62 7.97 -21.81
N SER A 287 0.93 7.27 -22.72
CA SER A 287 1.47 6.83 -24.01
C SER A 287 1.98 7.98 -24.87
N PHE A 288 1.41 9.19 -24.77
CA PHE A 288 1.94 10.34 -25.51
C PHE A 288 3.31 10.76 -24.97
N VAL A 289 3.51 10.72 -23.66
CA VAL A 289 4.82 11.03 -23.06
C VAL A 289 5.84 9.95 -23.42
N THR A 290 5.48 8.67 -23.25
CA THR A 290 6.41 7.55 -23.45
C THR A 290 6.69 7.25 -24.92
N ASP A 291 5.67 7.34 -25.78
CA ASP A 291 5.77 6.87 -27.17
C ASP A 291 6.04 8.01 -28.15
N VAL A 292 5.88 9.27 -27.73
CA VAL A 292 6.12 10.45 -28.58
C VAL A 292 7.18 11.36 -27.97
N MET A 293 6.99 11.85 -26.75
CA MET A 293 7.88 12.88 -26.19
C MET A 293 9.30 12.36 -25.92
N PHE A 294 9.47 11.21 -25.25
CA PHE A 294 10.81 10.66 -25.00
C PHE A 294 11.55 10.29 -26.30
N PRO A 295 10.95 9.57 -27.27
CA PRO A 295 11.58 9.31 -28.56
C PRO A 295 11.94 10.60 -29.31
N TYR A 296 11.06 11.61 -29.29
CA TYR A 296 11.35 12.89 -29.94
C TYR A 296 12.58 13.58 -29.33
N ALA A 297 12.71 13.59 -28.00
CA ALA A 297 13.88 14.17 -27.34
C ALA A 297 15.18 13.45 -27.73
N ARG A 298 15.16 12.11 -27.71
CA ARG A 298 16.30 11.28 -28.14
C ARG A 298 16.69 11.58 -29.58
N ASP A 299 15.73 11.57 -30.51
CA ASP A 299 16.01 11.69 -31.93
C ASP A 299 16.42 13.13 -32.35
N ASN A 300 16.11 14.14 -31.53
CA ASN A 300 16.38 15.55 -31.83
C ASN A 300 17.45 16.20 -30.95
N VAL A 301 18.03 15.50 -29.97
CA VAL A 301 19.06 16.07 -29.06
C VAL A 301 20.23 16.69 -29.82
N ARG A 302 20.76 15.98 -30.83
CA ARG A 302 21.85 16.49 -31.67
C ARG A 302 21.44 17.76 -32.43
N LYS A 303 20.29 17.71 -33.11
CA LYS A 303 19.76 18.84 -33.89
C LYS A 303 19.58 20.07 -33.01
N HIS A 304 19.03 19.89 -31.81
CA HIS A 304 18.85 20.95 -30.82
C HIS A 304 20.22 21.55 -30.43
N LEU A 305 21.12 20.73 -29.86
CA LEU A 305 22.45 21.18 -29.42
C LEU A 305 23.24 21.87 -30.53
N THR A 306 23.23 21.35 -31.77
CA THR A 306 23.91 22.00 -32.89
C THR A 306 23.32 23.38 -33.21
N SER A 307 22.00 23.53 -33.14
CA SER A 307 21.32 24.78 -33.48
C SER A 307 21.40 25.84 -32.38
N THR A 308 21.41 25.43 -31.11
CA THR A 308 21.34 26.33 -29.95
C THR A 308 22.64 26.42 -29.15
N PHE A 309 23.72 25.77 -29.59
CA PHE A 309 25.00 25.63 -28.86
C PHE A 309 25.52 26.91 -28.20
N TYR A 310 25.39 28.06 -28.88
CA TYR A 310 25.90 29.34 -28.38
C TYR A 310 24.88 30.15 -27.56
N SER A 311 23.66 29.65 -27.40
CA SER A 311 22.62 30.25 -26.57
C SER A 311 22.97 30.10 -25.09
N GLU A 312 22.55 31.07 -24.26
CA GLU A 312 22.81 31.01 -22.82
C GLU A 312 22.05 29.84 -22.15
N GLU A 313 20.85 29.52 -22.63
CA GLU A 313 20.05 28.39 -22.14
C GLU A 313 20.77 27.06 -22.36
N THR A 314 21.27 26.82 -23.58
CA THR A 314 22.00 25.59 -23.90
C THR A 314 23.37 25.51 -23.22
N LYS A 315 24.04 26.64 -22.97
CA LYS A 315 25.28 26.65 -22.18
C LYS A 315 25.05 26.18 -20.75
N GLU A 316 23.93 26.57 -20.12
CA GLU A 316 23.59 26.09 -18.77
C GLU A 316 23.23 24.60 -18.78
N ASP A 317 22.47 24.13 -19.79
CA ASP A 317 22.19 22.70 -19.98
C ASP A 317 23.50 21.89 -20.07
N ILE A 318 24.45 22.34 -20.91
CA ILE A 318 25.75 21.70 -21.10
C ILE A 318 26.53 21.65 -19.78
N LYS A 319 26.54 22.74 -19.02
CA LYS A 319 27.23 22.82 -17.73
C LYS A 319 26.63 21.84 -16.71
N LEU A 320 25.31 21.77 -16.60
CA LEU A 320 24.64 20.82 -15.71
C LEU A 320 24.88 19.36 -16.11
N LEU A 321 24.86 19.08 -17.42
CA LEU A 321 25.18 17.75 -17.94
C LEU A 321 26.63 17.36 -17.69
N ARG A 322 27.59 18.27 -17.87
CA ARG A 322 29.01 18.02 -17.53
C ARG A 322 29.17 17.60 -16.07
N VAL A 323 28.55 18.33 -15.14
CA VAL A 323 28.62 18.01 -13.70
C VAL A 323 28.04 16.62 -13.40
N GLN A 324 26.90 16.27 -14.01
CA GLN A 324 26.29 14.95 -13.86
C GLN A 324 27.20 13.85 -14.42
N ILE A 325 27.72 14.02 -15.64
CA ILE A 325 28.56 13.03 -16.32
C ILE A 325 29.89 12.83 -15.59
N GLU A 326 30.49 13.89 -15.03
CA GLU A 326 31.68 13.77 -14.19
C GLU A 326 31.41 12.93 -12.94
N ASP A 327 30.25 13.08 -12.31
CA ASP A 327 29.85 12.24 -11.18
C ASP A 327 29.62 10.78 -11.60
N ASP A 328 28.95 10.55 -12.73
CA ASP A 328 28.70 9.23 -13.28
C ASP A 328 30.01 8.50 -13.61
N LEU A 329 31.00 9.20 -14.17
CA LEU A 329 32.34 8.67 -14.43
C LEU A 329 33.07 8.30 -13.15
N ARG A 330 33.00 9.13 -12.09
CA ARG A 330 33.61 8.82 -10.79
C ARG A 330 33.00 7.58 -10.14
N ASN A 331 31.69 7.39 -10.32
CA ASN A 331 30.95 6.25 -9.78
C ASN A 331 31.00 5.00 -10.68
N GLY A 332 31.70 5.08 -11.81
CA GLY A 332 31.88 3.94 -12.73
C GLY A 332 30.60 3.49 -13.42
N ILE A 333 29.67 4.42 -13.68
CA ILE A 333 28.39 4.09 -14.30
C ILE A 333 28.60 3.71 -15.78
N PRO A 334 28.09 2.53 -16.23
CA PRO A 334 28.19 2.12 -17.63
C PRO A 334 27.51 3.11 -18.59
N GLY A 335 28.17 3.45 -19.69
CA GLY A 335 27.64 4.36 -20.72
C GLY A 335 28.07 5.82 -20.59
N ALA A 336 28.67 6.21 -19.45
CA ALA A 336 29.21 7.56 -19.28
C ALA A 336 30.48 7.77 -20.13
N VAL A 337 30.52 8.85 -20.92
CA VAL A 337 31.66 9.22 -21.77
C VAL A 337 32.16 10.62 -21.38
N PRO A 338 33.48 10.85 -21.21
CA PRO A 338 34.01 12.17 -20.91
C PRO A 338 33.59 13.24 -21.92
N VAL A 339 33.13 14.38 -21.41
CA VAL A 339 32.84 15.55 -22.24
C VAL A 339 34.11 16.38 -22.37
N PRO A 340 34.65 16.58 -23.59
CA PRO A 340 35.89 17.33 -23.79
C PRO A 340 35.73 18.80 -23.38
N PRO A 341 36.81 19.53 -23.09
CA PRO A 341 36.71 20.95 -22.71
C PRO A 341 36.23 21.81 -23.90
N ASP A 342 35.75 23.02 -23.66
CA ASP A 342 35.12 23.85 -24.69
C ASP A 342 36.07 24.21 -25.85
N GLU A 343 37.38 24.18 -25.60
CA GLU A 343 38.44 24.43 -26.59
C GLU A 343 38.63 23.27 -27.60
N ALA A 344 38.11 22.07 -27.30
CA ALA A 344 38.19 20.91 -28.19
C ALA A 344 37.32 21.05 -29.45
N GLY A 345 36.43 22.05 -29.47
CA GLY A 345 35.58 22.37 -30.60
C GLY A 345 34.15 21.85 -30.44
N LYS A 346 33.21 22.63 -31.00
CA LYS A 346 31.77 22.43 -30.87
C LYS A 346 31.29 21.01 -31.19
N GLU A 347 31.76 20.43 -32.28
CA GLU A 347 31.30 19.11 -32.75
C GLU A 347 31.71 17.98 -31.79
N GLU A 348 32.91 18.04 -31.21
CA GLU A 348 33.37 17.02 -30.26
C GLU A 348 32.56 17.07 -28.96
N VAL A 349 32.29 18.27 -28.46
CA VAL A 349 31.43 18.46 -27.27
C VAL A 349 30.02 17.92 -27.52
N ILE A 350 29.41 18.25 -28.66
CA ILE A 350 28.07 17.75 -29.02
C ILE A 350 28.07 16.23 -29.14
N ASN A 351 29.07 15.63 -29.77
CA ASN A 351 29.15 14.18 -29.92
C ASN A 351 29.17 13.46 -28.57
N SER A 352 29.99 13.92 -27.63
CA SER A 352 30.01 13.33 -26.27
C SER A 352 28.70 13.54 -25.53
N LEU A 353 28.09 14.72 -25.62
CA LEU A 353 26.81 14.99 -24.94
C LEU A 353 25.67 14.14 -25.49
N VAL A 354 25.57 13.99 -26.82
CA VAL A 354 24.57 13.15 -27.48
C VAL A 354 24.70 11.71 -26.99
N ALA A 355 25.91 11.15 -26.99
CA ALA A 355 26.14 9.77 -26.54
C ALA A 355 25.72 9.54 -25.08
N ASN A 356 26.07 10.48 -24.19
CA ASN A 356 25.64 10.40 -22.78
C ASN A 356 24.12 10.51 -22.66
N VAL A 357 23.50 11.50 -23.30
CA VAL A 357 22.04 11.71 -23.23
C VAL A 357 21.27 10.52 -23.78
N GLU A 358 21.69 9.95 -24.92
CA GLU A 358 21.09 8.74 -25.48
C GLU A 358 21.17 7.56 -24.49
N SER A 359 22.35 7.34 -23.89
CA SER A 359 22.52 6.29 -22.87
C SER A 359 21.65 6.53 -21.63
N MET A 360 21.51 7.78 -21.18
CA MET A 360 20.68 8.13 -20.03
C MET A 360 19.19 7.91 -20.32
N ILE A 361 18.74 8.23 -21.54
CA ILE A 361 17.35 8.00 -21.97
C ILE A 361 17.06 6.51 -22.11
N GLU A 362 17.95 5.74 -22.74
CA GLU A 362 17.78 4.28 -22.90
C GLU A 362 17.72 3.54 -21.56
N ALA A 363 18.45 4.04 -20.56
CA ALA A 363 18.46 3.48 -19.22
C ALA A 363 17.35 4.01 -18.29
N ASP A 364 16.41 4.84 -18.79
CA ASP A 364 15.34 5.50 -18.02
C ASP A 364 15.84 6.27 -16.79
N TRP A 365 16.96 7.00 -16.94
CA TRP A 365 17.52 7.76 -15.83
C TRP A 365 16.74 9.04 -15.57
N LYS A 366 16.44 9.29 -14.28
CA LYS A 366 15.62 10.42 -13.83
C LYS A 366 16.47 11.52 -13.20
N VAL A 367 17.45 12.02 -13.93
CA VAL A 367 18.38 13.08 -13.48
C VAL A 367 17.89 14.48 -13.88
N THR A 368 18.14 15.48 -13.05
CA THR A 368 17.65 16.86 -13.23
C THR A 368 18.21 17.52 -14.49
N SER A 369 19.50 17.32 -14.78
CA SER A 369 20.17 17.87 -15.97
C SER A 369 19.56 17.37 -17.27
N LEU A 370 19.23 16.08 -17.35
CA LEU A 370 18.56 15.49 -18.51
C LEU A 370 17.15 16.06 -18.70
N LYS A 371 16.35 16.16 -17.62
CA LYS A 371 14.98 16.67 -17.69
C LYS A 371 14.91 18.11 -18.20
N GLN A 372 15.88 18.94 -17.81
CA GLN A 372 15.97 20.32 -18.27
C GLN A 372 16.17 20.39 -19.78
N LEU A 373 17.18 19.69 -20.30
CA LEU A 373 17.46 19.65 -21.73
C LEU A 373 16.28 19.05 -22.52
N GLN A 374 15.67 17.98 -22.02
CA GLN A 374 14.46 17.39 -22.62
C GLN A 374 13.33 18.41 -22.73
N GLY A 375 13.11 19.22 -21.69
CA GLY A 375 12.15 20.32 -21.69
C GLY A 375 12.38 21.33 -22.82
N HIS A 376 13.63 21.76 -23.03
CA HIS A 376 14.00 22.70 -24.10
C HIS A 376 13.83 22.09 -25.50
N ILE A 377 14.16 20.80 -25.66
CA ILE A 377 13.94 20.07 -26.92
C ILE A 377 12.44 19.97 -27.23
N TRP A 378 11.61 19.60 -26.25
CA TRP A 378 10.16 19.54 -26.43
C TRP A 378 9.55 20.90 -26.75
N ARG A 379 9.98 21.96 -26.06
CA ARG A 379 9.55 23.33 -26.36
C ARG A 379 9.80 23.67 -27.83
N THR A 380 11.00 23.38 -28.32
CA THR A 380 11.36 23.56 -29.74
C THR A 380 10.42 22.77 -30.66
N GLY A 381 10.11 21.52 -30.31
CA GLY A 381 9.23 20.65 -31.11
C GLY A 381 7.79 21.15 -31.17
N PHE A 382 7.24 21.65 -30.06
CA PHE A 382 5.90 22.24 -30.02
C PHE A 382 5.84 23.57 -30.79
N GLU A 383 6.82 24.45 -30.62
CA GLU A 383 6.88 25.74 -31.33
C GLU A 383 7.01 25.58 -32.85
N ARG A 384 7.65 24.49 -33.30
CA ARG A 384 7.80 24.16 -34.72
C ARG A 384 6.67 23.29 -35.28
N GLU A 385 5.68 22.96 -34.46
CA GLU A 385 4.58 22.05 -34.81
C GLU A 385 5.08 20.65 -35.27
N GLU A 386 6.30 20.24 -34.86
CA GLU A 386 6.85 18.91 -35.13
C GLU A 386 6.20 17.85 -34.21
N ILE A 387 5.75 18.25 -33.03
CA ILE A 387 4.92 17.45 -32.11
C ILE A 387 3.67 18.24 -31.71
N HIS A 388 2.55 17.53 -31.57
CA HIS A 388 1.26 18.12 -31.22
C HIS A 388 0.78 17.58 -29.88
N GLY A 389 0.44 18.47 -28.95
CA GLY A 389 -0.02 18.07 -27.63
C GLY A 389 -1.34 17.32 -27.71
N VAL A 390 -1.38 16.12 -27.13
CA VAL A 390 -2.62 15.34 -26.99
C VAL A 390 -3.16 15.55 -25.58
N ILE A 391 -4.43 15.91 -25.46
CA ILE A 391 -5.15 16.00 -24.19
C ILE A 391 -6.41 15.15 -24.25
N PHE A 392 -6.87 14.64 -23.11
CA PHE A 392 -8.15 13.94 -23.05
C PHE A 392 -9.31 14.89 -23.41
N GLU A 393 -10.35 14.36 -24.05
CA GLU A 393 -11.45 15.16 -24.62
C GLU A 393 -12.20 16.01 -23.57
N ASP A 394 -12.22 15.56 -22.32
CA ASP A 394 -12.89 16.21 -21.19
C ASP A 394 -12.04 17.31 -20.54
N VAL A 395 -10.73 17.33 -20.75
CA VAL A 395 -9.80 18.28 -20.12
C VAL A 395 -10.09 19.73 -20.50
N PRO A 396 -10.31 20.12 -21.78
CA PRO A 396 -10.67 21.48 -22.13
C PRO A 396 -11.93 21.98 -21.44
N GLU A 397 -12.94 21.12 -21.32
CA GLU A 397 -14.21 21.48 -20.68
C GLU A 397 -14.05 21.63 -19.17
N ALA A 398 -13.32 20.72 -18.52
CA ALA A 398 -13.00 20.80 -17.10
C ALA A 398 -12.24 22.08 -16.76
N LEU A 399 -11.22 22.43 -17.55
CA LEU A 399 -10.43 23.66 -17.37
C LEU A 399 -11.27 24.93 -17.55
N LYS A 400 -12.19 24.94 -18.52
CA LYS A 400 -13.14 26.05 -18.72
C LYS A 400 -14.10 26.18 -17.54
N ASN A 401 -14.64 25.06 -17.06
CA ASN A 401 -15.56 25.04 -15.92
C ASN A 401 -14.89 25.55 -14.65
N TRP A 402 -13.66 25.13 -14.34
CA TRP A 402 -12.93 25.63 -13.18
C TRP A 402 -12.57 27.11 -13.28
N ASN A 403 -12.20 27.58 -14.47
CA ASN A 403 -11.99 29.02 -14.72
C ASN A 403 -13.25 29.83 -14.47
N SER A 404 -14.40 29.38 -14.96
CA SER A 404 -15.68 30.09 -14.78
C SER A 404 -16.12 30.18 -13.30
N ARG A 405 -15.57 29.32 -12.45
CA ARG A 405 -15.85 29.23 -11.01
C ARG A 405 -14.77 29.86 -10.13
N ASN A 406 -13.79 30.58 -10.71
CA ASN A 406 -12.66 31.19 -9.99
C ASN A 406 -11.84 30.22 -9.12
N ILE A 407 -11.77 28.94 -9.52
CA ILE A 407 -11.02 27.93 -8.80
C ILE A 407 -9.53 28.06 -9.16
N LYS A 408 -8.65 28.18 -8.16
CA LYS A 408 -7.20 28.25 -8.42
C LYS A 408 -6.71 26.93 -9.00
N LYS A 409 -5.77 26.99 -9.94
CA LYS A 409 -5.13 25.80 -10.52
C LYS A 409 -3.66 25.81 -10.14
N GLN A 410 -3.17 24.71 -9.59
CA GLN A 410 -1.77 24.54 -9.24
C GLN A 410 -1.23 23.32 -9.98
N LYS A 411 -0.09 23.48 -10.68
CA LYS A 411 0.59 22.35 -11.32
C LYS A 411 1.50 21.68 -10.29
N ARG A 412 1.50 20.36 -10.24
CA ARG A 412 2.29 19.57 -9.27
C ARG A 412 3.79 19.61 -9.56
N ASN A 413 4.17 19.70 -10.83
CA ASN A 413 5.57 19.75 -11.28
C ASN A 413 5.89 21.14 -11.85
N GLN A 414 6.75 21.90 -11.17
CA GLN A 414 7.24 23.21 -11.64
C GLN A 414 8.40 23.11 -12.65
N GLU A 415 8.85 21.91 -13.00
CA GLU A 415 10.13 21.73 -13.73
C GLU A 415 9.99 21.28 -15.19
N LEU A 416 8.78 21.20 -15.74
CA LEU A 416 8.59 20.92 -17.16
C LEU A 416 7.49 21.85 -17.70
N PHE A 417 7.84 22.56 -18.78
CA PHE A 417 7.12 23.61 -19.52
C PHE A 417 7.40 25.05 -19.12
#